data_AF-A0A6P8TMV1-F1
#
_entry.id   AF-A0A6P8TMV1-F1
#
_cell.length_a   1.000
_cell.length_b   1.000
_cell.length_c   1.000
_cell.angle_alpha   90.00
_cell.angle_beta   90.00
_cell.angle_gamma   90.00
#
_symmetry.space_group_name_H-M   'P 1'
#
loop_
_entity.id
_entity.type
_entity.pdbx_description
1 polymer ?
#
loop_
_entity_poly.entity_id
_entity_poly.type
_entity_poly.pdbx_seq_one_letter_code
_entity_poly.pdbx_strand_id
1 'polypeptide(L)'
;MAKSVMVAYVLWAMGGPLGLHHVYLGRDSHALLWMLTLGGFGFGWVREFIRIPAYVGEANQEAEKDRKIRPTMVLPPVSPVRFVGQVFVGIYFGTVALIGLNSLSFFYLIVLPLCVGAGVHLVSCIGQQTSDLRKTLTTCLITSPIFYGSSLSPLPISLAASVTAASYRRHRPPPPPGSSQKLGPRIYRLGLAWLAFSAPLGYCIFHNTTATLYYLSDCVAALLDMFWFLPWLRNVFEYILLMPYRLLCVITGGGYYEDAWRRMLEILLKDYTEKEKEALRVLSLEIEASLEDITHSYRELAKTWHPDHNPSKDAEAMFVKINEAYEILLRRHKPQKFK
;
A
#
# COMPACT_ATOMS: atom_id res chain seq x y z
N MET A 1 -7.57 -37.24 -4.93
CA MET A 1 -8.30 -37.16 -6.21
C MET A 1 -7.58 -36.20 -7.12
N ALA A 2 -7.40 -36.56 -8.39
CA ALA A 2 -6.82 -35.67 -9.39
C ALA A 2 -7.69 -34.42 -9.56
N LYS A 3 -7.04 -33.27 -9.70
CA LYS A 3 -7.66 -31.98 -9.99
C LYS A 3 -7.98 -31.91 -11.48
N SER A 4 -9.13 -31.34 -11.80
CA SER A 4 -9.61 -31.14 -13.17
C SER A 4 -9.34 -29.72 -13.64
N VAL A 5 -8.88 -29.61 -14.89
CA VAL A 5 -8.65 -28.32 -15.56
C VAL A 5 -9.96 -27.57 -15.77
N MET A 6 -11.03 -28.27 -16.14
CA MET A 6 -12.35 -27.66 -16.38
C MET A 6 -12.91 -27.02 -15.11
N VAL A 7 -12.80 -27.72 -13.97
CA VAL A 7 -13.24 -27.19 -12.68
C VAL A 7 -12.43 -25.95 -12.29
N ALA A 8 -11.12 -25.94 -12.55
CA ALA A 8 -10.28 -24.78 -12.29
C ALA A 8 -10.69 -23.56 -13.14
N TYR A 9 -11.05 -23.74 -14.41
CA TYR A 9 -11.55 -22.64 -15.25
C TYR A 9 -12.92 -22.13 -14.81
N VAL A 10 -13.85 -22.99 -14.42
CA VAL A 10 -15.17 -22.57 -13.89
C VAL A 10 -14.98 -21.72 -12.63
N LEU A 11 -14.12 -22.16 -11.71
CA LEU A 11 -13.80 -21.39 -10.50
C LEU A 11 -13.08 -20.08 -10.80
N TRP A 12 -12.21 -20.04 -11.82
CA TRP A 12 -11.56 -18.83 -12.29
C TRP A 12 -12.55 -17.84 -12.93
N ALA A 13 -13.57 -18.32 -13.64
CA ALA A 13 -14.59 -17.47 -14.24
C ALA A 13 -15.54 -16.89 -13.16
N MET A 14 -15.98 -17.71 -12.21
CA MET A 14 -16.94 -17.29 -11.18
C MET A 14 -16.31 -16.47 -10.05
N GLY A 15 -15.06 -16.74 -9.68
CA GLY A 15 -14.40 -16.10 -8.54
C GLY A 15 -12.90 -15.97 -8.73
N GLY A 16 -12.46 -15.76 -9.97
CA GLY A 16 -11.07 -15.53 -10.33
C GLY A 16 -10.42 -14.42 -9.49
N PRO A 17 -10.98 -13.20 -9.40
CA PRO A 17 -10.41 -12.14 -8.59
C PRO A 17 -10.26 -12.47 -7.10
N LEU A 18 -11.10 -13.39 -6.58
CA LEU A 18 -11.02 -13.89 -5.20
C LEU A 18 -10.11 -15.11 -5.05
N GLY A 19 -9.55 -15.64 -6.14
CA GLY A 19 -8.61 -16.76 -6.13
C GLY A 19 -9.25 -18.12 -5.83
N LEU A 20 -10.53 -18.34 -6.14
CA LEU A 20 -11.22 -19.61 -5.85
C LEU A 20 -10.53 -20.84 -6.50
N HIS A 21 -10.05 -20.69 -7.73
CA HIS A 21 -9.32 -21.74 -8.43
C HIS A 21 -7.99 -22.06 -7.74
N HIS A 22 -7.34 -21.10 -7.07
CA HIS A 22 -6.15 -21.37 -6.26
C HIS A 22 -6.45 -22.13 -4.98
N VAL A 23 -7.58 -21.83 -4.32
CA VAL A 23 -8.04 -22.62 -3.17
C VAL A 23 -8.27 -24.07 -3.59
N TYR A 24 -8.93 -24.28 -4.73
CA TYR A 24 -9.13 -25.63 -5.30
C TYR A 24 -7.82 -26.36 -5.58
N LEU A 25 -6.82 -25.65 -6.12
CA LEU A 25 -5.51 -26.20 -6.49
C LEU A 25 -4.52 -26.35 -5.32
N GLY A 26 -4.88 -25.99 -4.08
CA GLY A 26 -3.96 -26.12 -2.94
C GLY A 26 -3.01 -24.94 -2.75
N ARG A 27 -3.16 -23.86 -3.52
CA ARG A 27 -2.20 -22.75 -3.61
C ARG A 27 -2.62 -21.58 -2.70
N ASP A 28 -2.65 -21.81 -1.39
CA ASP A 28 -3.20 -20.86 -0.41
C ASP A 28 -2.56 -19.47 -0.44
N SER A 29 -1.22 -19.37 -0.52
CA SER A 29 -0.53 -18.07 -0.62
C SER A 29 -0.94 -17.29 -1.87
N HIS A 30 -1.19 -18.01 -2.96
CA HIS A 30 -1.59 -17.41 -4.23
C HIS A 30 -3.05 -16.96 -4.18
N ALA A 31 -3.92 -17.77 -3.59
CA ALA A 31 -5.30 -17.39 -3.31
C ALA A 31 -5.37 -16.12 -2.45
N LEU A 32 -4.59 -16.07 -1.35
CA LEU A 32 -4.56 -14.92 -0.47
C LEU A 32 -4.07 -13.67 -1.20
N LEU A 33 -2.99 -13.77 -1.99
CA LEU A 33 -2.53 -12.63 -2.80
C LEU A 33 -3.64 -12.12 -3.72
N TRP A 34 -4.41 -13.01 -4.36
CA TRP A 34 -5.51 -12.61 -5.23
C TRP A 34 -6.63 -11.90 -4.47
N MET A 35 -7.05 -12.43 -3.32
CA MET A 35 -8.06 -11.80 -2.46
C MET A 35 -7.64 -10.39 -2.02
N LEU A 36 -6.35 -10.19 -1.73
CA LEU A 36 -5.81 -8.92 -1.24
C LEU A 36 -5.50 -7.90 -2.34
N THR A 37 -5.35 -8.34 -3.60
CA THR A 37 -4.96 -7.49 -4.73
C THR A 37 -6.02 -7.46 -5.84
N LEU A 38 -7.21 -8.03 -5.59
CA LEU A 38 -8.29 -8.16 -6.56
C LEU A 38 -7.82 -8.77 -7.88
N GLY A 39 -7.20 -9.95 -7.81
CA GLY A 39 -6.73 -10.66 -9.00
C GLY A 39 -5.35 -10.23 -9.52
N GLY A 40 -4.44 -9.82 -8.64
CA GLY A 40 -3.10 -9.37 -9.01
C GLY A 40 -3.12 -8.01 -9.69
N PHE A 41 -3.87 -7.07 -9.12
CA PHE A 41 -4.11 -5.73 -9.67
C PHE A 41 -4.77 -5.76 -11.05
N GLY A 42 -5.66 -6.73 -11.29
CA GLY A 42 -6.38 -6.94 -12.56
C GLY A 42 -5.55 -7.60 -13.67
N PHE A 43 -4.25 -7.30 -13.79
CA PHE A 43 -3.38 -7.90 -14.81
C PHE A 43 -3.10 -9.39 -14.59
N GLY A 44 -3.11 -9.83 -13.33
CA GLY A 44 -2.91 -11.23 -12.97
C GLY A 44 -3.95 -12.14 -13.63
N TRP A 45 -5.21 -11.70 -13.69
CA TRP A 45 -6.35 -12.48 -14.17
C TRP A 45 -6.21 -12.99 -15.61
N VAL A 46 -5.69 -12.18 -16.53
CA VAL A 46 -5.47 -12.56 -17.94
C VAL A 46 -4.32 -13.57 -18.07
N ARG A 47 -3.21 -13.32 -17.37
CA ARG A 47 -2.06 -14.22 -17.36
C ARG A 47 -2.43 -15.61 -16.84
N GLU A 48 -3.35 -15.67 -15.89
CA GLU A 48 -3.78 -16.92 -15.28
C GLU A 48 -4.50 -17.85 -16.22
N PHE A 49 -5.32 -17.31 -17.13
CA PHE A 49 -6.02 -18.12 -18.12
C PHE A 49 -5.05 -19.05 -18.86
N ILE A 50 -3.87 -18.55 -19.22
CA ILE A 50 -2.82 -19.33 -19.91
C ILE A 50 -2.14 -20.34 -18.96
N ARG A 51 -2.06 -20.04 -17.66
CA ARG A 51 -1.30 -20.85 -16.69
C ARG A 51 -2.10 -21.90 -15.93
N ILE A 52 -3.43 -21.85 -15.94
CA ILE A 52 -4.30 -22.82 -15.25
C ILE A 52 -3.94 -24.28 -15.57
N PRO A 53 -3.69 -24.69 -16.84
CA PRO A 53 -3.32 -26.08 -17.15
C PRO A 53 -2.03 -26.51 -16.46
N ALA A 54 -1.02 -25.63 -16.43
CA ALA A 54 0.24 -25.90 -15.73
C ALA A 54 0.02 -26.02 -14.21
N TYR A 55 -0.83 -25.19 -13.61
CA TYR A 55 -1.13 -25.25 -12.18
C TYR A 55 -1.85 -26.54 -11.77
N VAL A 56 -2.75 -27.04 -12.63
CA VAL A 56 -3.43 -28.33 -12.43
C VAL A 56 -2.43 -29.49 -12.51
N GLY A 57 -1.53 -29.44 -13.50
CA GLY A 57 -0.44 -30.41 -13.63
C GLY A 57 0.45 -30.45 -12.39
N GLU A 58 0.89 -29.29 -11.90
CA GLU A 58 1.70 -29.17 -10.67
C GLU A 58 0.96 -29.75 -9.45
N ALA A 59 -0.32 -29.43 -9.26
CA ALA A 59 -1.11 -29.92 -8.14
C ALA A 59 -1.33 -31.44 -8.16
N ASN A 60 -1.44 -32.04 -9.36
CA ASN A 60 -1.58 -33.48 -9.53
C ASN A 60 -0.24 -34.20 -9.30
N GLN A 61 0.87 -33.64 -9.80
CA GLN A 61 2.21 -34.19 -9.57
C GLN A 61 2.63 -34.15 -8.11
N GLU A 62 2.27 -33.11 -7.36
CA GLU A 62 2.54 -33.01 -5.92
C GLU A 62 1.80 -34.10 -5.13
N ALA A 63 0.53 -34.35 -5.47
CA ALA A 63 -0.25 -35.45 -4.89
C ALA A 63 0.35 -36.84 -5.19
N GLU A 64 1.09 -37.00 -6.29
CA GLU A 64 1.83 -38.22 -6.61
C GLU A 64 3.21 -38.28 -5.94
N LYS A 65 3.93 -37.15 -5.86
CA LYS A 65 5.26 -37.05 -5.22
C LYS A 65 5.21 -37.25 -3.70
N ASP A 66 4.12 -36.90 -3.03
CA ASP A 66 3.89 -37.26 -1.63
C ASP A 66 3.97 -38.78 -1.39
N ARG A 67 3.93 -39.62 -2.44
CA ARG A 67 4.13 -41.08 -2.35
C ARG A 67 5.59 -41.53 -2.53
N LYS A 68 6.51 -40.68 -2.99
CA LYS A 68 7.90 -41.06 -3.33
C LYS A 68 8.89 -39.96 -2.88
N ILE A 69 9.50 -40.13 -1.71
CA ILE A 69 10.43 -39.14 -1.12
C ILE A 69 11.83 -39.22 -1.75
N ARG A 70 12.37 -38.06 -2.15
CA ARG A 70 13.62 -37.41 -1.68
C ARG A 70 13.80 -36.09 -2.46
N PRO A 71 13.77 -34.90 -1.82
CA PRO A 71 14.17 -33.68 -2.50
C PRO A 71 15.71 -33.59 -2.51
N THR A 72 16.30 -33.62 -3.71
CA THR A 72 17.65 -33.09 -3.91
C THR A 72 17.65 -31.60 -3.56
N MET A 73 18.62 -31.18 -2.75
CA MET A 73 18.76 -29.82 -2.23
C MET A 73 19.27 -28.87 -3.33
N VAL A 74 18.47 -28.66 -4.37
CA VAL A 74 18.75 -27.68 -5.42
C VAL A 74 18.02 -26.39 -5.09
N LEU A 75 18.73 -25.26 -5.13
CA LEU A 75 18.09 -23.95 -4.96
C LEU A 75 17.09 -23.71 -6.10
N PRO A 76 15.89 -23.16 -5.83
CA PRO A 76 14.97 -22.81 -6.88
C PRO A 76 15.58 -21.73 -7.81
N PRO A 77 15.19 -21.66 -9.09
CA PRO A 77 15.68 -20.64 -10.01
C PRO A 77 15.18 -19.25 -9.61
N VAL A 78 15.99 -18.22 -9.86
CA VAL A 78 15.57 -16.82 -9.72
C VAL A 78 14.56 -16.48 -10.79
N SER A 79 13.49 -15.77 -10.41
CA SER A 79 12.46 -15.31 -11.32
C SER A 79 12.37 -13.79 -11.22
N PRO A 80 12.75 -13.03 -12.27
CA PRO A 80 12.61 -11.58 -12.28
C PRO A 80 11.18 -11.14 -12.02
N VAL A 81 10.20 -11.86 -12.58
CA VAL A 81 8.77 -11.56 -12.38
C VAL A 81 8.36 -11.72 -10.91
N ARG A 82 8.91 -12.72 -10.21
CA ARG A 82 8.66 -12.89 -8.77
C ARG A 82 9.30 -11.78 -7.97
N PHE A 83 10.55 -11.42 -8.28
CA PHE A 83 11.26 -10.33 -7.61
C PHE A 83 10.52 -9.00 -7.77
N VAL A 84 10.12 -8.66 -8.99
CA VAL A 84 9.32 -7.46 -9.29
C VAL A 84 7.99 -7.51 -8.53
N GLY A 85 7.31 -8.66 -8.53
CA GLY A 85 6.09 -8.86 -7.75
C GLY A 85 6.28 -8.68 -6.23
N GLN A 86 7.41 -9.12 -5.67
CA GLN A 86 7.75 -8.94 -4.26
C GLN A 86 7.88 -7.46 -3.91
N VAL A 87 8.57 -6.69 -4.75
CA VAL A 87 8.74 -5.25 -4.57
C VAL A 87 7.39 -4.54 -4.62
N PHE A 88 6.58 -4.77 -5.66
CA PHE A 88 5.29 -4.11 -5.79
C PHE A 88 4.29 -4.47 -4.68
N VAL A 89 4.20 -5.75 -4.31
CA VAL A 89 3.29 -6.19 -3.24
C VAL A 89 3.78 -5.73 -1.87
N GLY A 90 5.09 -5.67 -1.64
CA GLY A 90 5.63 -5.10 -0.41
C GLY A 90 5.33 -3.61 -0.26
N ILE A 91 5.51 -2.83 -1.34
CA ILE A 91 5.10 -1.42 -1.39
C ILE A 91 3.60 -1.31 -1.10
N TYR A 92 2.77 -2.09 -1.79
CA TYR A 92 1.31 -2.10 -1.59
C TYR A 92 0.91 -2.35 -0.13
N PHE A 93 1.50 -3.36 0.52
CA PHE A 93 1.23 -3.65 1.93
C PHE A 93 1.70 -2.51 2.85
N GLY A 94 2.83 -1.88 2.54
CA GLY A 94 3.31 -0.71 3.28
C GLY A 94 2.40 0.50 3.14
N THR A 95 1.92 0.80 1.92
CA THR A 95 0.94 1.87 1.67
C THR A 95 -0.38 1.61 2.37
N VAL A 96 -0.89 0.37 2.33
CA VAL A 96 -2.08 -0.02 3.08
C VAL A 96 -1.88 0.18 4.59
N ALA A 97 -0.70 -0.15 5.12
CA ALA A 97 -0.37 0.09 6.52
C ALA A 97 -0.28 1.59 6.86
N LEU A 98 0.27 2.43 5.96
CA LEU A 98 0.30 3.88 6.13
C LEU A 98 -1.12 4.46 6.21
N ILE A 99 -2.03 3.97 5.39
CA ILE A 99 -3.43 4.41 5.38
C ILE A 99 -4.17 3.90 6.63
N GLY A 100 -4.00 2.61 6.96
CA GLY A 100 -4.84 1.92 7.94
C GLY A 100 -4.32 1.90 9.37
N LEU A 101 -3.00 2.05 9.57
CA LEU A 101 -2.33 1.69 10.83
C LEU A 101 -1.31 2.74 11.32
N ASN A 102 -1.14 3.87 10.63
CA ASN A 102 -0.15 4.90 10.99
C ASN A 102 -0.39 5.55 12.37
N SER A 103 -1.59 5.41 12.94
CA SER A 103 -1.90 5.87 14.31
C SER A 103 -1.27 5.01 15.41
N LEU A 104 -0.75 3.82 15.08
CA LEU A 104 -0.15 2.92 16.07
C LEU A 104 1.21 3.44 16.56
N SER A 105 1.49 3.26 17.85
CA SER A 105 2.81 3.54 18.42
C SER A 105 3.90 2.73 17.72
N PHE A 106 5.07 3.34 17.52
CA PHE A 106 6.21 2.73 16.83
C PHE A 106 5.91 2.24 15.40
N PHE A 107 4.92 2.83 14.73
CA PHE A 107 4.48 2.43 13.40
C PHE A 107 5.64 2.27 12.40
N TYR A 108 6.43 3.33 12.20
CA TYR A 108 7.56 3.33 11.25
C TYR A 108 8.71 2.40 11.66
N LEU A 109 8.78 1.96 12.92
CA LEU A 109 9.87 1.10 13.41
C LEU A 109 9.49 -0.38 13.44
N ILE A 110 8.21 -0.69 13.65
CA ILE A 110 7.74 -2.06 13.88
C ILE A 110 6.61 -2.40 12.90
N VAL A 111 5.50 -1.67 12.94
CA VAL A 111 4.28 -2.07 12.20
C VAL A 111 4.51 -2.04 10.70
N LEU A 112 5.01 -0.92 10.17
CA LEU A 112 5.28 -0.73 8.76
C LEU A 112 6.23 -1.80 8.18
N PRO A 113 7.44 -2.04 8.73
CA PRO A 113 8.34 -3.04 8.19
C PRO A 113 7.79 -4.46 8.29
N LEU A 114 6.98 -4.77 9.31
CA LEU A 114 6.30 -6.07 9.39
C LEU A 114 5.25 -6.23 8.29
N CYS A 115 4.45 -5.20 8.00
CA CYS A 115 3.47 -5.21 6.91
C CYS A 115 4.16 -5.37 5.55
N VAL A 116 5.19 -4.56 5.26
CA VAL A 116 5.97 -4.65 4.02
C VAL A 116 6.60 -6.04 3.86
N GLY A 117 7.23 -6.56 4.93
CA GLY A 117 7.84 -7.88 4.95
C GLY A 117 6.84 -9.01 4.76
N ALA A 118 5.63 -8.89 5.32
CA ALA A 118 4.55 -9.84 5.09
C ALA A 118 4.11 -9.89 3.61
N GLY A 119 3.99 -8.74 2.95
CA GLY A 119 3.69 -8.66 1.52
C GLY A 119 4.78 -9.31 0.65
N VAL A 120 6.05 -8.99 0.90
CA VAL A 120 7.21 -9.60 0.22
C VAL A 120 7.23 -11.13 0.44
N HIS A 121 7.01 -11.57 1.67
CA HIS A 121 7.01 -12.98 2.00
C HIS A 121 5.83 -13.73 1.38
N LEU A 122 4.64 -13.12 1.31
CA LEU A 122 3.48 -13.69 0.64
C LEU A 122 3.78 -14.05 -0.82
N VAL A 123 4.41 -13.14 -1.56
CA VAL A 123 4.85 -13.39 -2.94
C VAL A 123 5.96 -14.43 -3.01
N SER A 124 6.88 -14.41 -2.04
CA SER A 124 7.95 -15.43 -1.95
C SER A 124 7.39 -16.84 -1.82
N CYS A 125 6.21 -16.98 -1.19
CA CYS A 125 5.53 -18.24 -0.89
C CYS A 125 4.56 -18.71 -1.99
N ILE A 126 4.58 -18.09 -3.17
CA ILE A 126 3.75 -18.53 -4.30
C ILE A 126 4.33 -19.80 -4.93
N GLY A 127 3.48 -20.80 -5.12
CA GLY A 127 3.84 -22.07 -5.75
C GLY A 127 4.72 -22.93 -4.84
N GLN A 128 5.73 -23.57 -5.42
CA GLN A 128 6.59 -24.55 -4.74
C GLN A 128 7.82 -23.94 -4.05
N GLN A 129 7.92 -22.61 -4.01
CA GLN A 129 9.03 -21.90 -3.42
C GLN A 129 8.57 -21.09 -2.21
N THR A 130 9.47 -20.83 -1.29
CA THR A 130 9.31 -19.96 -0.13
C THR A 130 10.66 -19.31 0.20
N SER A 131 10.69 -18.30 1.06
CA SER A 131 11.92 -17.71 1.60
C SER A 131 12.04 -17.92 3.11
N ASP A 132 13.19 -17.55 3.65
CA ASP A 132 13.36 -17.41 5.09
C ASP A 132 12.63 -16.15 5.59
N LEU A 133 11.50 -16.36 6.27
CA LEU A 133 10.68 -15.27 6.82
C LEU A 133 11.45 -14.45 7.85
N ARG A 134 12.21 -15.10 8.75
CA ARG A 134 12.91 -14.42 9.84
C ARG A 134 13.93 -13.45 9.28
N LYS A 135 14.75 -13.90 8.31
CA LYS A 135 15.73 -13.02 7.66
C LYS A 135 15.06 -11.87 6.90
N THR A 136 13.97 -12.15 6.19
CA THR A 136 13.21 -11.14 5.46
C THR A 136 12.69 -10.05 6.41
N LEU A 137 12.07 -10.43 7.54
CA LEU A 137 11.55 -9.49 8.53
C LEU A 137 12.67 -8.72 9.26
N THR A 138 13.77 -9.39 9.61
CA THR A 138 14.93 -8.73 10.21
C THR A 138 15.51 -7.67 9.27
N THR A 139 15.62 -7.95 7.97
CA THR A 139 16.01 -6.93 6.99
C THR A 139 15.05 -5.75 7.00
N CYS A 140 13.73 -6.00 6.98
CA CYS A 140 12.74 -4.91 7.02
C CYS A 140 12.93 -4.01 8.25
N LEU A 141 13.08 -4.61 9.43
CA LEU A 141 13.27 -3.90 10.70
C LEU A 141 14.59 -3.12 10.75
N ILE A 142 15.65 -3.60 10.10
CA ILE A 142 16.94 -2.89 10.01
C ILE A 142 16.85 -1.71 9.02
N THR A 143 16.14 -1.88 7.90
CA THR A 143 16.02 -0.83 6.87
C THR A 143 15.06 0.28 7.28
N SER A 144 14.02 -0.03 8.07
CA SER A 144 12.96 0.92 8.43
C SER A 144 13.45 2.21 9.12
N PRO A 145 14.33 2.16 10.15
CA PRO A 145 14.79 3.36 10.85
C PRO A 145 15.52 4.37 9.96
N ILE A 146 16.14 3.90 8.87
CA ILE A 146 16.88 4.76 7.93
C ILE A 146 15.94 5.75 7.22
N PHE A 147 14.69 5.34 7.00
CA PHE A 147 13.67 6.12 6.29
C PHE A 147 12.50 6.50 7.21
N TYR A 148 12.79 6.67 8.50
CA TYR A 148 11.77 6.96 9.51
C TYR A 148 10.97 8.22 9.17
N GLY A 149 9.63 8.12 9.25
CA GLY A 149 8.72 9.25 9.04
C GLY A 149 8.49 9.66 7.58
N SER A 150 9.15 9.00 6.61
CA SER A 150 8.93 9.28 5.19
C SER A 150 7.76 8.44 4.64
N SER A 151 6.87 9.06 3.87
CA SER A 151 5.83 8.36 3.09
C SER A 151 6.40 7.41 2.04
N LEU A 152 7.66 7.63 1.61
CA LEU A 152 8.37 6.77 0.66
C LEU A 152 9.05 5.56 1.32
N SER A 153 9.02 5.45 2.64
CA SER A 153 9.64 4.35 3.38
C SER A 153 9.27 2.92 2.93
N PRO A 154 8.05 2.61 2.41
CA PRO A 154 7.75 1.25 1.92
C PRO A 154 8.68 0.77 0.79
N LEU A 155 9.14 1.68 -0.09
CA LEU A 155 9.94 1.33 -1.27
C LEU A 155 11.32 0.76 -0.91
N PRO A 156 12.19 1.45 -0.16
CA PRO A 156 13.51 0.91 0.19
C PRO A 156 13.40 -0.32 1.09
N ILE A 157 12.43 -0.37 2.02
CA ILE A 157 12.17 -1.54 2.86
C ILE A 157 11.80 -2.75 1.99
N SER A 158 10.88 -2.56 1.04
CA SER A 158 10.43 -3.62 0.16
C SER A 158 11.51 -4.11 -0.78
N LEU A 159 12.36 -3.21 -1.31
CA LEU A 159 13.49 -3.56 -2.15
C LEU A 159 14.51 -4.41 -1.38
N ALA A 160 14.93 -3.96 -0.20
CA ALA A 160 15.87 -4.69 0.66
C ALA A 160 15.32 -6.07 1.04
N ALA A 161 14.06 -6.13 1.45
CA ALA A 161 13.37 -7.37 1.78
C ALA A 161 13.28 -8.33 0.58
N SER A 162 13.03 -7.82 -0.63
CA SER A 162 12.95 -8.63 -1.85
C SER A 162 14.31 -9.22 -2.23
N VAL A 163 15.40 -8.44 -2.07
CA VAL A 163 16.78 -8.93 -2.26
C VAL A 163 17.10 -10.04 -1.25
N THR A 164 16.75 -9.84 0.02
CA THR A 164 16.92 -10.88 1.06
C THR A 164 16.09 -12.13 0.74
N ALA A 165 14.83 -11.96 0.36
CA ALA A 165 13.94 -13.07 0.03
C ALA A 165 14.44 -13.86 -1.21
N ALA A 166 14.99 -13.18 -2.21
CA ALA A 166 15.61 -13.80 -3.38
C ALA A 166 16.91 -14.54 -3.02
N SER A 167 17.72 -13.99 -2.11
CA SER A 167 18.98 -14.59 -1.65
C SER A 167 18.75 -15.83 -0.77
N TYR A 168 17.71 -15.83 0.06
CA TYR A 168 17.37 -16.92 0.97
C TYR A 168 16.13 -17.71 0.53
N ARG A 169 16.00 -17.93 -0.78
CA ARG A 169 14.95 -18.76 -1.39
C ARG A 169 15.18 -20.25 -1.15
N ARG A 170 14.11 -20.99 -0.93
CA ARG A 170 14.11 -22.44 -0.70
C ARG A 170 12.85 -23.09 -1.27
N HIS A 171 12.91 -24.38 -1.53
CA HIS A 171 11.70 -25.16 -1.86
C HIS A 171 10.81 -25.29 -0.62
N ARG A 172 9.50 -25.35 -0.83
CA ARG A 172 8.54 -25.59 0.24
C ARG A 172 8.78 -27.00 0.81
N PRO A 173 8.82 -27.17 2.14
CA PRO A 173 8.91 -28.52 2.72
C PRO A 173 7.65 -29.31 2.36
N PRO A 174 7.78 -30.61 2.01
CA PRO A 174 6.63 -31.44 1.75
C PRO A 174 5.75 -31.55 3.01
N PRO A 175 4.43 -31.66 2.86
CA PRO A 175 3.54 -31.90 3.98
C PRO A 175 3.91 -33.24 4.67
N PRO A 176 3.72 -33.35 5.99
CA PRO A 176 3.95 -34.62 6.68
C PRO A 176 3.05 -35.73 6.11
N PRO A 177 3.57 -36.97 6.00
CA PRO A 177 2.84 -38.08 5.40
C PRO A 177 1.52 -38.33 6.16
N GLY A 178 0.42 -38.39 5.42
CA GLY A 178 -0.93 -38.57 5.98
C GLY A 178 -1.66 -37.28 6.35
N SER A 179 -1.04 -36.09 6.24
CA SER A 179 -1.73 -34.82 6.47
C SER A 179 -2.54 -34.41 5.23
N SER A 180 -3.75 -34.95 5.08
CA SER A 180 -4.73 -34.34 4.18
C SER A 180 -5.26 -33.07 4.85
N GLN A 181 -4.74 -31.91 4.46
CA GLN A 181 -5.25 -30.64 4.99
C GLN A 181 -6.71 -30.48 4.55
N LYS A 182 -7.61 -30.62 5.52
CA LYS A 182 -9.04 -30.40 5.33
C LYS A 182 -9.27 -28.97 4.79
N LEU A 183 -10.27 -28.82 3.93
CA LEU A 183 -10.60 -27.55 3.30
C LEU A 183 -10.99 -26.47 4.34
N GLY A 184 -11.74 -26.85 5.38
CA GLY A 184 -12.20 -25.92 6.42
C GLY A 184 -11.08 -25.12 7.09
N PRO A 185 -10.07 -25.76 7.71
CA PRO A 185 -8.93 -25.06 8.31
C PRO A 185 -8.13 -24.17 7.35
N ARG A 186 -8.09 -24.53 6.05
CA ARG A 186 -7.45 -23.69 5.03
C ARG A 186 -8.24 -22.42 4.78
N ILE A 187 -9.55 -22.55 4.55
CA ILE A 187 -10.47 -21.40 4.36
C ILE A 187 -10.47 -20.52 5.61
N TYR A 188 -10.50 -21.11 6.81
CA TYR A 188 -10.46 -20.35 8.07
C TYR A 188 -9.20 -19.47 8.18
N ARG A 189 -8.01 -20.03 7.91
CA ARG A 189 -6.75 -19.27 7.92
C ARG A 189 -6.72 -18.17 6.86
N LEU A 190 -7.22 -18.45 5.66
CA LEU A 190 -7.33 -17.46 4.58
C LEU A 190 -8.29 -16.34 4.96
N GLY A 191 -9.45 -16.67 5.52
CA GLY A 191 -10.43 -15.70 5.99
C GLY A 191 -9.89 -14.81 7.11
N LEU A 192 -9.16 -15.40 8.07
CA LEU A 192 -8.52 -14.62 9.14
C LEU A 192 -7.45 -13.68 8.59
N ALA A 193 -6.62 -14.13 7.65
CA ALA A 193 -5.60 -13.30 7.02
C ALA A 193 -6.23 -12.17 6.17
N TRP A 194 -7.30 -12.48 5.44
CA TRP A 194 -8.05 -11.50 4.67
C TRP A 194 -8.68 -10.43 5.58
N LEU A 195 -9.33 -10.85 6.66
CA LEU A 195 -9.93 -9.95 7.63
C LEU A 195 -8.88 -9.07 8.33
N ALA A 196 -7.74 -9.66 8.73
CA ALA A 196 -6.66 -8.92 9.38
C ALA A 196 -6.08 -7.82 8.46
N PHE A 197 -6.07 -8.05 7.15
CA PHE A 197 -5.64 -7.06 6.17
C PHE A 197 -6.73 -6.01 5.86
N SER A 198 -7.98 -6.45 5.66
CA SER A 198 -9.07 -5.58 5.20
C SER A 198 -9.73 -4.77 6.31
N ALA A 199 -9.73 -5.23 7.56
CA ALA A 199 -10.43 -4.55 8.65
C ALA A 199 -9.88 -3.14 8.97
N PRO A 200 -8.54 -2.90 9.05
CA PRO A 200 -8.02 -1.56 9.24
C PRO A 200 -8.39 -0.61 8.09
N LEU A 201 -8.35 -1.10 6.85
CA LEU A 201 -8.77 -0.33 5.67
C LEU A 201 -10.26 0.01 5.72
N GLY A 202 -11.11 -0.97 6.05
CA GLY A 202 -12.54 -0.77 6.19
C GLY A 202 -12.85 0.29 7.24
N TYR A 203 -12.21 0.19 8.42
CA TYR A 203 -12.35 1.20 9.47
C TYR A 203 -11.98 2.61 8.98
N CYS A 204 -10.84 2.76 8.29
CA CYS A 204 -10.43 4.06 7.76
C CYS A 204 -11.40 4.63 6.70
N ILE A 205 -11.91 3.78 5.80
CA ILE A 205 -12.86 4.20 4.76
C ILE A 205 -14.16 4.73 5.39
N PHE A 206 -14.70 4.02 6.39
CA PHE A 206 -16.01 4.35 6.97
C PHE A 206 -15.94 5.41 8.08
N HIS A 207 -14.85 5.51 8.84
CA HIS A 207 -14.75 6.44 9.98
C HIS A 207 -13.78 7.60 9.78
N ASN A 208 -12.84 7.53 8.83
CA ASN A 208 -11.79 8.54 8.65
C ASN A 208 -11.55 8.86 7.16
N THR A 209 -12.64 9.08 6.44
CA THR A 209 -12.67 9.19 4.98
C THR A 209 -11.80 10.34 4.48
N THR A 210 -11.78 11.47 5.18
CA THR A 210 -10.95 12.64 4.85
C THR A 210 -9.45 12.36 5.00
N ALA A 211 -9.00 11.79 6.12
CA ALA A 211 -7.60 11.42 6.28
C ALA A 211 -7.16 10.36 5.26
N THR A 212 -8.02 9.37 4.98
CA THR A 212 -7.77 8.34 3.96
C THR A 212 -7.54 8.96 2.58
N LEU A 213 -8.35 9.97 2.22
CA LEU A 213 -8.20 10.72 0.97
C LEU A 213 -6.88 11.51 0.91
N TYR A 214 -6.48 12.17 2.01
CA TYR A 214 -5.19 12.88 2.06
C TYR A 214 -4.00 11.92 1.93
N TYR A 215 -3.97 10.81 2.68
CA TYR A 215 -2.88 9.82 2.54
C TYR A 215 -2.80 9.22 1.14
N LEU A 216 -3.94 8.92 0.53
CA LEU A 216 -3.98 8.42 -0.84
C LEU A 216 -3.46 9.48 -1.82
N SER A 217 -3.87 10.74 -1.65
CA SER A 217 -3.38 11.87 -2.45
C SER A 217 -1.87 12.07 -2.30
N ASP A 218 -1.35 12.06 -1.08
CA ASP A 218 0.09 12.23 -0.81
C ASP A 218 0.92 11.08 -1.39
N CYS A 219 0.41 9.84 -1.33
CA CYS A 219 1.06 8.69 -1.96
C CYS A 219 1.08 8.81 -3.48
N VAL A 220 -0.03 9.26 -4.09
CA VAL A 220 -0.13 9.49 -5.53
C VAL A 220 0.77 10.64 -5.96
N ALA A 221 0.79 11.76 -5.21
CA ALA A 221 1.64 12.90 -5.47
C ALA A 221 3.13 12.51 -5.38
N ALA A 222 3.55 11.85 -4.31
CA ALA A 222 4.92 11.37 -4.16
C ALA A 222 5.33 10.38 -5.25
N LEU A 223 4.41 9.52 -5.71
CA LEU A 223 4.66 8.61 -6.84
C LEU A 223 4.81 9.36 -8.17
N LEU A 224 4.00 10.38 -8.42
CA LEU A 224 4.09 11.21 -9.63
C LEU A 224 5.34 12.10 -9.60
N ASP A 225 5.70 12.63 -8.45
CA ASP A 225 6.89 13.44 -8.22
C ASP A 225 8.17 12.60 -8.32
N MET A 226 8.12 11.30 -8.02
CA MET A 226 9.22 10.38 -8.33
C MET A 226 9.61 10.42 -9.82
N PHE A 227 8.66 10.76 -10.70
CA PHE A 227 8.89 10.92 -12.14
C PHE A 227 9.13 12.37 -12.57
N TRP A 228 9.53 13.27 -11.67
CA TRP A 228 9.81 14.68 -12.00
C TRP A 228 10.80 14.85 -13.17
N PHE A 229 11.76 13.92 -13.30
CA PHE A 229 12.79 13.93 -14.35
C PHE A 229 12.34 13.23 -15.66
N LEU A 230 11.16 12.60 -15.68
CA LEU A 230 10.56 11.94 -16.85
C LEU A 230 9.12 12.42 -17.06
N PRO A 231 8.91 13.62 -17.63
CA PRO A 231 7.59 14.24 -17.74
C PRO A 231 6.56 13.41 -18.52
N TRP A 232 7.01 12.69 -19.56
CA TRP A 232 6.13 11.82 -20.35
C TRP A 232 5.59 10.63 -19.54
N LEU A 233 6.40 10.10 -18.61
CA LEU A 233 6.03 8.97 -17.77
C LEU A 233 5.03 9.39 -16.69
N ARG A 234 5.21 10.58 -16.12
CA ARG A 234 4.22 11.21 -15.21
C ARG A 234 2.84 11.29 -15.87
N ASN A 235 2.76 11.79 -17.10
CA ASN A 235 1.50 11.90 -17.84
C ASN A 235 0.84 10.53 -18.12
N VAL A 236 1.65 9.50 -18.41
CA VAL A 236 1.15 8.13 -18.59
C VAL A 236 0.58 7.58 -17.28
N PHE A 237 1.25 7.78 -16.15
CA PHE A 237 0.76 7.34 -14.84
C PHE A 237 -0.51 8.08 -14.42
N GLU A 238 -0.56 9.40 -14.61
CA GLU A 238 -1.77 10.20 -14.35
C GLU A 238 -2.95 9.71 -15.20
N TYR A 239 -2.71 9.42 -16.48
CA TYR A 239 -3.72 8.85 -17.36
C TYR A 239 -4.22 7.48 -16.87
N ILE A 240 -3.30 6.58 -16.45
CA ILE A 240 -3.64 5.25 -15.93
C ILE A 240 -4.44 5.36 -14.62
N LEU A 241 -4.05 6.26 -13.72
CA LEU A 241 -4.75 6.47 -12.44
C LEU A 241 -6.18 7.01 -12.64
N LEU A 242 -6.39 7.86 -13.65
CA LEU A 242 -7.71 8.38 -13.99
C LEU A 242 -8.52 7.44 -14.89
N MET A 243 -7.92 6.39 -15.44
CA MET A 243 -8.58 5.46 -16.37
C MET A 243 -9.79 4.72 -15.75
N PRO A 244 -9.74 4.21 -14.50
CA PRO A 244 -10.91 3.63 -13.85
C PRO A 244 -12.07 4.62 -13.70
N TYR A 245 -11.78 5.88 -13.38
CA TYR A 245 -12.78 6.95 -13.32
C TYR A 245 -13.37 7.23 -14.70
N ARG A 246 -12.54 7.37 -15.74
CA ARG A 246 -13.00 7.56 -17.12
C ARG A 246 -13.86 6.39 -17.61
N LEU A 247 -13.45 5.16 -17.30
CA LEU A 247 -14.19 3.95 -17.64
C LEU A 247 -15.53 3.90 -16.89
N LEU A 248 -15.55 4.26 -15.61
CA LEU A 248 -16.77 4.39 -14.81
C LEU A 248 -17.70 5.46 -15.41
N CYS A 249 -17.17 6.61 -15.83
CA CYS A 249 -17.94 7.68 -16.49
C CYS A 249 -18.56 7.22 -17.81
N VAL A 250 -17.83 6.43 -18.61
CA VAL A 250 -18.33 5.85 -19.86
C VAL A 250 -19.43 4.81 -19.58
N ILE A 251 -19.25 3.94 -18.57
CA ILE A 251 -20.21 2.90 -18.22
C ILE A 251 -21.48 3.46 -17.57
N THR A 252 -21.37 4.56 -16.80
CA THR A 252 -22.49 5.13 -16.03
C THR A 252 -23.22 6.27 -16.73
N GLY A 253 -22.85 6.61 -17.97
CA GLY A 253 -23.50 7.68 -18.75
C GLY A 253 -23.24 9.07 -18.18
N GLY A 254 -21.98 9.32 -17.80
CA GLY A 254 -21.48 10.47 -17.03
C GLY A 254 -22.15 11.81 -17.31
N GLY A 255 -22.70 12.39 -16.25
CA GLY A 255 -23.13 13.79 -16.20
C GLY A 255 -23.35 14.29 -14.77
N TYR A 256 -24.06 13.53 -13.94
CA TYR A 256 -24.46 13.99 -12.60
C TYR A 256 -23.33 13.95 -11.54
N TYR A 257 -22.50 12.91 -11.57
CA TYR A 257 -21.41 12.72 -10.61
C TYR A 257 -20.11 13.43 -11.02
N GLU A 258 -19.98 13.83 -12.29
CA GLU A 258 -18.80 14.55 -12.77
C GLU A 258 -18.67 15.92 -12.10
N ASP A 259 -19.75 16.70 -12.07
CA ASP A 259 -19.78 17.98 -11.37
C ASP A 259 -19.65 17.82 -9.86
N ALA A 260 -20.28 16.80 -9.26
CA ALA A 260 -20.20 16.60 -7.81
C ALA A 260 -18.79 16.20 -7.36
N TRP A 261 -18.13 15.28 -8.07
CA TRP A 261 -16.77 14.86 -7.75
C TRP A 261 -15.71 15.87 -8.17
N ARG A 262 -15.85 16.53 -9.32
CA ARG A 262 -14.97 17.64 -9.71
C ARG A 262 -15.11 18.80 -8.73
N ARG A 263 -16.33 19.21 -8.36
CA ARG A 263 -16.54 20.25 -7.34
C ARG A 263 -16.03 19.79 -5.98
N MET A 264 -16.21 18.52 -5.59
CA MET A 264 -15.65 18.03 -4.32
C MET A 264 -14.12 18.05 -4.33
N LEU A 265 -13.48 17.57 -5.40
CA LEU A 265 -12.02 17.58 -5.55
C LEU A 265 -11.47 19.00 -5.69
N GLU A 266 -12.15 19.87 -6.46
CA GLU A 266 -11.79 21.28 -6.57
C GLU A 266 -11.99 22.00 -5.25
N ILE A 267 -13.10 21.80 -4.53
CA ILE A 267 -13.31 22.39 -3.20
C ILE A 267 -12.23 21.89 -2.24
N LEU A 268 -11.92 20.59 -2.21
CA LEU A 268 -10.91 20.05 -1.31
C LEU A 268 -9.49 20.52 -1.66
N LEU A 269 -9.09 20.46 -2.92
CA LEU A 269 -7.74 20.86 -3.37
C LEU A 269 -7.57 22.38 -3.37
N LYS A 270 -8.58 23.14 -3.80
CA LYS A 270 -8.54 24.61 -3.85
C LYS A 270 -8.65 25.22 -2.46
N ASP A 271 -9.54 24.73 -1.60
CA ASP A 271 -9.68 25.28 -0.24
C ASP A 271 -8.43 24.99 0.61
N TYR A 272 -7.80 23.83 0.43
CA TYR A 272 -6.53 23.53 1.07
C TYR A 272 -5.39 24.42 0.54
N THR A 273 -5.28 24.54 -0.79
CA THR A 273 -4.23 25.35 -1.44
C THR A 273 -4.38 26.85 -1.16
N GLU A 274 -5.61 27.37 -1.12
CA GLU A 274 -5.87 28.79 -0.84
C GLU A 274 -5.66 29.13 0.64
N LYS A 275 -6.05 28.25 1.58
CA LYS A 275 -5.73 28.44 3.00
C LYS A 275 -4.23 28.46 3.28
N GLU A 276 -3.46 27.59 2.61
CA GLU A 276 -2.00 27.61 2.72
C GLU A 276 -1.38 28.88 2.11
N LYS A 277 -1.86 29.32 0.94
CA LYS A 277 -1.41 30.57 0.33
C LYS A 277 -1.76 31.79 1.18
N GLU A 278 -2.95 31.81 1.77
CA GLU A 278 -3.38 32.89 2.66
C GLU A 278 -2.54 32.90 3.94
N ALA A 279 -2.26 31.73 4.53
CA ALA A 279 -1.37 31.61 5.67
C ALA A 279 0.06 32.11 5.37
N LEU A 280 0.61 31.80 4.19
CA LEU A 280 1.91 32.33 3.75
C LEU A 280 1.89 33.85 3.59
N ARG A 281 0.80 34.42 3.05
CA ARG A 281 0.63 35.88 2.94
C ARG A 281 0.53 36.54 4.31
N VAL A 282 -0.19 35.96 5.25
CA VAL A 282 -0.31 36.47 6.64
C VAL A 282 1.06 36.49 7.32
N LEU A 283 1.90 35.47 7.11
CA LEU A 283 3.27 35.44 7.62
C LEU A 283 4.28 36.17 6.74
N SER A 284 3.86 36.78 5.62
CA SER A 284 4.73 37.46 4.65
C SER A 284 5.89 36.59 4.14
N LEU A 285 5.59 35.34 3.79
CA LEU A 285 6.55 34.34 3.32
C LEU A 285 6.29 33.93 1.86
N GLU A 286 7.34 33.50 1.18
CA GLU A 286 7.24 32.91 -0.16
C GLU A 286 6.79 31.44 -0.10
N ILE A 287 6.31 30.91 -1.24
CA ILE A 287 5.72 29.56 -1.37
C ILE A 287 6.69 28.45 -0.93
N GLU A 288 7.99 28.72 -1.03
CA GLU A 288 9.12 27.81 -0.78
C GLU A 288 9.75 28.00 0.61
N ALA A 289 9.13 28.78 1.50
CA ALA A 289 9.66 29.06 2.84
C ALA A 289 9.84 27.78 3.68
N SER A 290 11.00 27.65 4.33
CA SER A 290 11.33 26.52 5.20
C SER A 290 10.61 26.61 6.55
N LEU A 291 10.57 25.50 7.30
CA LEU A 291 10.02 25.50 8.67
C LEU A 291 10.76 26.50 9.58
N GLU A 292 12.06 26.69 9.37
CA GLU A 292 12.84 27.70 10.12
C GLU A 292 12.32 29.11 9.82
N ASP A 293 12.10 29.44 8.54
CA ASP A 293 11.55 30.74 8.11
C ASP A 293 10.13 30.98 8.66
N ILE A 294 9.29 29.94 8.65
CA ILE A 294 7.92 29.98 9.20
C ILE A 294 7.95 30.27 10.70
N THR A 295 8.81 29.56 11.46
CA THR A 295 8.93 29.76 12.91
C THR A 295 9.56 31.10 13.26
N HIS A 296 10.49 31.59 12.45
CA HIS A 296 11.11 32.90 12.62
C HIS A 296 10.10 34.03 12.40
N SER A 297 9.39 34.01 11.26
CA SER A 297 8.38 35.02 10.94
C SER A 297 7.24 35.04 11.97
N TYR A 298 6.76 33.87 12.39
CA TYR A 298 5.76 33.78 13.46
C TYR A 298 6.23 34.44 14.75
N ARG A 299 7.47 34.21 15.19
CA ARG A 299 8.00 34.80 16.43
C ARG A 299 8.09 36.31 16.35
N GLU A 300 8.53 36.85 15.22
CA GLU A 300 8.63 38.29 15.02
C GLU A 300 7.25 38.95 15.00
N LEU A 301 6.31 38.40 14.22
CA LEU A 301 4.94 38.92 14.15
C LEU A 301 4.19 38.75 15.48
N ALA A 302 4.38 37.64 16.19
CA ALA A 302 3.77 37.41 17.49
C ALA A 302 4.27 38.42 18.54
N LYS A 303 5.55 38.81 18.51
CA LYS A 303 6.07 39.87 19.40
C LYS A 303 5.46 41.23 19.10
N THR A 304 5.31 41.58 17.81
CA THR A 304 4.78 42.88 17.37
C THR A 304 3.28 43.04 17.63
N TRP A 305 2.52 41.94 17.49
CA TRP A 305 1.07 41.95 17.58
C TRP A 305 0.53 41.35 18.89
N HIS A 306 1.38 41.01 19.86
CA HIS A 306 0.91 40.48 21.14
C HIS A 306 0.04 41.52 21.87
N PRO A 307 -1.17 41.14 22.35
CA PRO A 307 -2.09 42.08 23.00
C PRO A 307 -1.51 42.74 24.25
N ASP A 308 -0.57 42.09 24.95
CA ASP A 308 0.12 42.68 26.11
C ASP A 308 1.10 43.81 25.74
N HIS A 309 1.65 43.80 24.53
CA HIS A 309 2.64 44.77 24.06
C HIS A 309 2.04 45.81 23.09
N ASN A 310 0.92 45.48 22.45
CA ASN A 310 0.25 46.32 21.47
C ASN A 310 -1.23 46.50 21.87
N PRO A 311 -1.60 47.63 22.50
CA PRO A 311 -2.96 47.87 22.99
C PRO A 311 -3.94 48.32 21.90
N SER A 312 -3.63 48.14 20.61
CA SER A 312 -4.55 48.46 19.53
C SER A 312 -5.69 47.43 19.45
N LYS A 313 -6.90 47.89 19.11
CA LYS A 313 -8.09 47.01 18.98
C LYS A 313 -7.93 45.96 17.88
N ASP A 314 -7.05 46.21 16.92
CA ASP A 314 -6.80 45.30 15.79
C ASP A 314 -5.68 44.29 16.08
N ALA A 315 -4.89 44.48 17.16
CA ALA A 315 -3.77 43.61 17.49
C ALA A 315 -4.22 42.20 17.88
N GLU A 316 -5.29 42.09 18.68
CA GLU A 316 -5.86 40.79 19.07
C GLU A 316 -6.34 40.01 17.83
N ALA A 317 -7.06 40.66 16.92
CA ALA A 317 -7.55 40.03 15.70
C ALA A 317 -6.41 39.59 14.77
N MET A 318 -5.36 40.38 14.63
CA MET A 318 -4.17 40.00 13.85
C MET A 318 -3.38 38.88 14.51
N PHE A 319 -3.25 38.88 15.84
CA PHE A 319 -2.57 37.84 16.59
C PHE A 319 -3.25 36.47 16.42
N VAL A 320 -4.59 36.43 16.46
CA VAL A 320 -5.36 35.20 16.18
C VAL A 320 -5.09 34.69 14.76
N LYS A 321 -5.13 35.58 13.76
CA LYS A 321 -4.85 35.22 12.36
C LYS A 321 -3.41 34.71 12.16
N ILE A 322 -2.43 35.33 12.81
CA ILE A 322 -1.02 34.91 12.76
C ILE A 322 -0.87 33.51 13.37
N ASN A 323 -1.53 33.24 14.49
CA ASN A 323 -1.49 31.93 15.14
C ASN A 323 -2.17 30.84 14.28
N GLU A 324 -3.34 31.13 13.70
CA GLU A 324 -4.02 30.22 12.77
C GLU A 324 -3.17 29.92 11.52
N ALA A 325 -2.58 30.95 10.91
CA ALA A 325 -1.69 30.79 9.77
C ALA A 325 -0.46 29.93 10.10
N TYR A 326 0.14 30.16 11.27
CA TYR A 326 1.24 29.34 11.76
C TYR A 326 0.84 27.89 11.98
N GLU A 327 -0.32 27.61 12.60
CA GLU A 327 -0.80 26.23 12.78
C GLU A 327 -1.04 25.49 11.46
N ILE A 328 -1.62 26.16 10.46
CA ILE A 328 -1.86 25.60 9.13
C ILE A 328 -0.52 25.20 8.47
N LEU A 329 0.46 26.10 8.46
CA LEU A 329 1.77 25.84 7.84
C LEU A 329 2.64 24.88 8.66
N LEU A 330 2.44 24.82 9.97
CA LEU A 330 3.08 23.86 10.84
C LEU A 330 2.53 22.45 10.62
N ARG A 331 1.24 22.28 10.30
CA ARG A 331 0.65 20.97 9.93
C ARG A 331 1.25 20.42 8.64
N ARG A 332 1.64 21.29 7.70
CA ARG A 332 2.38 20.90 6.47
C ARG A 332 3.76 20.29 6.78
N HIS A 333 4.42 20.75 7.84
CA HIS A 333 5.81 20.35 8.15
C HIS A 333 5.97 19.44 9.37
N LYS A 334 4.98 19.36 10.27
CA LYS A 334 4.98 18.40 11.37
C LYS A 334 4.43 17.07 10.88
N PRO A 335 5.16 15.95 11.04
CA PRO A 335 4.51 14.64 11.05
C PRO A 335 3.50 14.66 12.21
N GLN A 336 2.20 14.53 11.91
CA GLN A 336 1.15 14.57 12.91
C GLN A 336 1.42 13.50 14.00
N LYS A 337 1.94 13.93 15.15
CA LYS A 337 1.92 13.14 16.39
C LYS A 337 0.53 13.33 17.00
N PHE A 338 -0.37 12.41 16.71
CA PHE A 338 -1.62 12.29 17.45
C PHE A 338 -1.30 11.83 18.88
N LYS A 339 -1.82 12.57 19.86
CA LYS A 339 -1.81 12.18 21.28
C LYS A 339 -2.97 11.25 21.58
#